data_AF-A0A1X9LWH5-F1
#
_entry.id   AF-A0A1X9LWH5-F1
#
_cell.length_a   1.000
_cell.length_b   1.000
_cell.length_c   1.000
_cell.angle_alpha   90.00
_cell.angle_beta   90.00
_cell.angle_gamma   90.00
#
_symmetry.space_group_name_H-M   'P 1'
#
loop_
_entity.id
_entity.type
_entity.pdbx_description
1 polymer ?
#
loop_
_entity_poly.entity_id
_entity_poly.type
_entity_poly.pdbx_seq_one_letter_code
_entity_poly.pdbx_strand_id
1 'polypeptide(L)'
;MNAPSRFSRHNPEPAENPYLTKPEQAPVVDPGRQVRASRVSGPQPFVTVPDLVDALPARAVRAQASLWVVGVHGGAGVDTLTRLGTGWAGICRAWPAYPDGALVDVVLAARTHYAGLRAAQNAARQWAAGQVPHVRLHGLVLTADAPGKLPKPLAELAHRIGGGVPRVWVMPWDENTRRKGQAPAAAAYAEFAADLNTILEGGPQR
;
A
#
# COMPACT_ATOMS: atom_id res chain seq x y z
N MET A 1 -0.03 -51.09 -56.90
CA MET A 1 -0.66 -51.23 -55.56
C MET A 1 -0.36 -49.97 -54.77
N ASN A 2 -1.42 -49.22 -54.44
CA ASN A 2 -1.47 -47.88 -53.82
C ASN A 2 -0.90 -47.88 -52.38
N ALA A 3 0.01 -46.97 -52.00
CA ALA A 3 -0.15 -45.59 -51.49
C ALA A 3 0.20 -45.49 -49.98
N PRO A 4 1.00 -44.50 -49.51
CA PRO A 4 1.31 -44.31 -48.09
C PRO A 4 0.26 -43.46 -47.36
N SER A 5 0.03 -43.81 -46.09
CA SER A 5 -0.95 -43.19 -45.18
C SER A 5 -0.56 -41.76 -44.79
N ARG A 6 -1.41 -40.77 -45.13
CA ARG A 6 -1.35 -39.39 -44.60
C ARG A 6 -2.18 -39.32 -43.31
N PHE A 7 -1.53 -39.28 -42.15
CA PHE A 7 -2.17 -38.78 -40.94
C PHE A 7 -2.26 -37.25 -41.01
N SER A 8 -3.44 -36.74 -41.36
CA SER A 8 -3.75 -35.32 -41.29
C SER A 8 -3.93 -34.93 -39.82
N ARG A 9 -3.00 -34.17 -39.25
CA ARG A 9 -3.20 -33.52 -37.93
C ARG A 9 -4.19 -32.39 -38.13
N HIS A 10 -5.46 -32.63 -37.79
CA HIS A 10 -6.44 -31.56 -37.60
C HIS A 10 -6.01 -30.74 -36.38
N ASN A 11 -5.56 -29.51 -36.61
CA ASN A 11 -5.36 -28.52 -35.56
C ASN A 11 -6.68 -27.74 -35.45
N PRO A 12 -7.50 -27.93 -34.42
CA PRO A 12 -8.70 -27.11 -34.27
C PRO A 12 -8.27 -25.66 -33.98
N GLU A 13 -8.83 -24.72 -34.75
CA GLU A 13 -8.67 -23.28 -34.48
C GLU A 13 -9.08 -22.96 -33.03
N PRO A 14 -8.42 -21.99 -32.38
CA PRO A 14 -8.84 -21.54 -31.06
C PRO A 14 -10.22 -20.91 -31.18
N ALA A 15 -11.24 -21.56 -30.61
CA ALA A 15 -12.60 -21.03 -30.54
C ALA A 15 -12.58 -19.65 -29.88
N GLU A 16 -12.90 -18.60 -30.65
CA GLU A 16 -13.20 -17.28 -30.11
C GLU A 16 -14.39 -17.41 -29.14
N ASN A 17 -14.15 -17.09 -27.88
CA ASN A 17 -15.13 -17.29 -26.82
C ASN A 17 -16.25 -16.24 -26.94
N PRO A 18 -17.49 -16.63 -27.26
CA PRO A 18 -18.59 -15.71 -27.56
C PRO A 18 -19.09 -14.91 -26.34
N TYR A 19 -18.58 -15.19 -25.14
CA TYR A 19 -18.90 -14.46 -23.91
C TYR A 19 -17.87 -13.38 -23.53
N LEU A 20 -16.78 -13.23 -24.31
CA LEU A 20 -15.83 -12.14 -24.12
C LEU A 20 -16.27 -10.89 -24.90
N THR A 21 -17.09 -10.04 -24.27
CA THR A 21 -17.23 -8.66 -24.72
C THR A 21 -15.88 -7.95 -24.59
N LYS A 22 -15.34 -7.46 -25.72
CA LYS A 22 -14.20 -6.53 -25.74
C LYS A 22 -14.58 -5.31 -24.89
N PRO A 23 -13.83 -4.96 -23.84
CA PRO A 23 -14.13 -3.76 -23.07
C PRO A 23 -13.94 -2.53 -23.96
N GLU A 24 -15.00 -1.74 -24.08
CA GLU A 24 -15.00 -0.43 -24.71
C GLU A 24 -14.01 0.48 -23.97
N GLN A 25 -13.06 1.05 -24.72
CA GLN A 25 -12.00 1.90 -24.19
C GLN A 25 -12.58 3.25 -23.77
N ALA A 26 -12.98 3.35 -22.51
CA ALA A 26 -13.26 4.63 -21.87
C ALA A 26 -11.98 5.47 -21.74
N PRO A 27 -12.06 6.82 -21.78
CA PRO A 27 -10.91 7.70 -21.80
C PRO A 27 -9.95 7.44 -20.62
N VAL A 28 -8.67 7.45 -20.95
CA VAL A 28 -7.55 7.17 -20.04
C VAL A 28 -7.48 8.26 -18.98
N VAL A 29 -7.72 7.90 -17.72
CA VAL A 29 -7.41 8.74 -16.56
C VAL A 29 -6.15 8.16 -15.93
N ASP A 30 -5.08 8.95 -15.93
CA ASP A 30 -3.75 8.59 -15.47
C ASP A 30 -3.73 8.22 -13.97
N PRO A 31 -3.43 6.95 -13.62
CA PRO A 31 -3.35 6.49 -12.23
C PRO A 31 -2.09 6.99 -11.49
N GLY A 32 -1.17 7.68 -12.17
CA GLY A 32 0.11 8.14 -11.62
C GLY A 32 0.06 9.45 -10.84
N ARG A 33 -1.11 10.08 -10.66
CA ARG A 33 -1.16 11.33 -9.90
C ARG A 33 -1.00 11.05 -8.40
N GLN A 34 0.24 11.17 -7.91
CA GLN A 34 0.53 11.27 -6.50
C GLN A 34 -0.44 12.26 -5.85
N VAL A 35 -1.17 11.81 -4.83
CA VAL A 35 -2.08 12.69 -4.11
C VAL A 35 -1.20 13.57 -3.23
N ARG A 36 -1.14 14.86 -3.59
CA ARG A 36 -0.41 15.90 -2.85
C ARG A 36 -0.74 15.82 -1.36
N ALA A 37 0.24 16.13 -0.52
CA ALA A 37 0.10 16.17 0.95
C ALA A 37 -1.25 16.79 1.35
N SER A 38 -2.03 16.04 2.13
CA SER A 38 -3.28 16.49 2.70
C SER A 38 -3.01 17.57 3.76
N ARG A 39 -3.96 18.47 4.03
CA ARG A 39 -3.83 19.47 5.11
C ARG A 39 -3.83 18.86 6.53
N VAL A 40 -4.01 17.54 6.63
CA VAL A 40 -4.05 16.81 7.89
C VAL A 40 -2.61 16.60 8.38
N SER A 41 -2.20 17.35 9.39
CA SER A 41 -0.86 17.23 10.01
C SER A 41 -0.87 16.48 11.34
N GLY A 42 -2.04 16.13 11.87
CA GLY A 42 -2.18 15.46 13.16
C GLY A 42 -3.59 14.93 13.40
N PRO A 43 -3.82 14.30 14.57
CA PRO A 43 -5.14 13.84 15.00
C PRO A 43 -6.20 14.94 14.87
N GLN A 44 -7.41 14.54 14.48
CA GLN A 44 -8.53 15.42 14.18
C GLN A 44 -9.63 15.27 15.23
N PRO A 45 -10.23 16.37 15.71
CA PRO A 45 -11.34 16.29 16.64
C PRO A 45 -12.55 15.60 15.97
N PHE A 46 -13.35 14.90 16.78
CA PHE A 46 -14.61 14.25 16.37
C PHE A 46 -14.51 13.07 15.39
N VAL A 47 -13.32 12.48 15.19
CA VAL A 47 -13.19 11.22 14.47
C VAL A 47 -13.67 10.06 15.33
N THR A 48 -14.65 9.30 14.86
CA THR A 48 -15.13 8.09 15.55
C THR A 48 -14.02 7.05 15.62
N VAL A 49 -13.73 6.56 16.82
CA VAL A 49 -12.78 5.45 17.07
C VAL A 49 -13.30 4.17 16.38
N PRO A 50 -12.45 3.37 15.72
CA PRO A 50 -12.85 2.05 15.23
C PRO A 50 -13.24 1.10 16.37
N ASP A 51 -14.06 0.09 16.08
CA ASP A 51 -14.32 -0.97 17.06
C ASP A 51 -13.01 -1.69 17.42
N LEU A 52 -12.90 -2.18 18.66
CA LEU A 52 -11.66 -2.82 19.15
C LEU A 52 -11.21 -4.00 18.28
N VAL A 53 -12.15 -4.73 17.68
CA VAL A 53 -11.86 -5.85 16.76
C VAL A 53 -11.21 -5.41 15.45
N ASP A 54 -11.44 -4.15 15.07
CA ASP A 54 -11.00 -3.52 13.83
C ASP A 54 -9.74 -2.66 14.05
N ALA A 55 -9.41 -2.35 15.30
CA ALA A 55 -8.26 -1.56 15.69
C ALA A 55 -6.97 -2.39 15.66
N LEU A 56 -5.87 -1.75 15.29
CA LEU A 56 -4.56 -2.36 15.44
C LEU A 56 -4.13 -2.26 16.92
N PRO A 57 -3.66 -3.35 17.54
CA PRO A 57 -3.11 -3.29 18.90
C PRO A 57 -1.78 -2.53 18.90
N ALA A 58 -1.43 -1.93 20.03
CA ALA A 58 -0.07 -1.47 20.26
C ALA A 58 0.83 -2.66 20.66
N ARG A 59 2.06 -2.72 20.14
CA ARG A 59 3.05 -3.74 20.46
C ARG A 59 4.37 -3.10 20.83
N ALA A 60 4.89 -3.49 21.99
CA ALA A 60 6.20 -3.05 22.44
C ALA A 60 7.30 -3.49 21.46
N VAL A 61 8.14 -2.55 21.04
CA VAL A 61 9.31 -2.81 20.18
C VAL A 61 10.58 -2.36 20.91
N ARG A 62 11.65 -3.16 20.78
CA ARG A 62 12.96 -2.86 21.39
C ARG A 62 14.02 -2.41 20.39
N ALA A 63 13.84 -2.78 19.12
CA ALA A 63 14.74 -2.37 18.05
C ALA A 63 14.54 -0.89 17.74
N GLN A 64 15.63 -0.12 17.73
CA GLN A 64 15.59 1.26 17.28
C GLN A 64 15.53 1.30 15.75
N ALA A 65 14.68 2.16 15.21
CA ALA A 65 14.49 2.34 13.78
C ALA A 65 14.23 3.83 13.49
N SER A 66 14.76 4.34 12.38
CA SER A 66 14.46 5.70 11.92
C SER A 66 13.03 5.82 11.39
N LEU A 67 12.44 4.71 10.99
CA LEU A 67 11.06 4.61 10.52
C LEU A 67 10.52 3.20 10.74
N TRP A 68 9.26 3.10 11.14
CA TRP A 68 8.49 1.87 11.13
C TRP A 68 7.50 1.82 9.98
N VAL A 69 7.62 0.80 9.13
CA VAL A 69 6.62 0.44 8.12
C VAL A 69 5.59 -0.49 8.78
N VAL A 70 4.37 0.02 8.96
CA VAL A 70 3.25 -0.71 9.58
C VAL A 70 2.35 -1.31 8.51
N GLY A 71 2.44 -2.62 8.30
CA GLY A 71 1.49 -3.35 7.47
C GLY A 71 0.15 -3.51 8.18
N VAL A 72 -0.91 -2.86 7.69
CA VAL A 72 -2.23 -2.89 8.33
C VAL A 72 -2.96 -4.23 8.14
N HIS A 73 -2.46 -5.08 7.24
CA HIS A 73 -2.95 -6.43 6.98
C HIS A 73 -1.80 -7.37 6.60
N GLY A 74 -2.11 -8.67 6.44
CA GLY A 74 -1.12 -9.65 5.97
C GLY A 74 -0.79 -9.43 4.49
N GLY A 75 0.49 -9.48 4.12
CA GLY A 75 0.93 -9.29 2.73
C GLY A 75 0.89 -7.83 2.25
N ALA A 76 0.93 -6.85 3.15
CA ALA A 76 0.90 -5.42 2.81
C ALA A 76 2.18 -4.89 2.10
N GLY A 77 3.17 -5.74 1.83
CA GLY A 77 4.43 -5.34 1.19
C GLY A 77 5.47 -4.74 2.15
N VAL A 78 5.32 -4.94 3.46
CA VAL A 78 6.21 -4.39 4.50
C VAL A 78 7.67 -4.68 4.20
N ASP A 79 8.03 -5.95 3.97
CA ASP A 79 9.42 -6.34 3.71
C ASP A 79 10.00 -5.70 2.44
N THR A 80 9.17 -5.42 1.43
CA THR A 80 9.61 -4.73 0.21
C THR A 80 9.92 -3.27 0.52
N LEU A 81 9.04 -2.60 1.27
CA LEU A 81 9.21 -1.19 1.61
C LEU A 81 10.38 -0.95 2.56
N THR A 82 10.58 -1.81 3.57
CA THR A 82 11.69 -1.66 4.53
C THR A 82 13.06 -1.79 3.88
N ARG A 83 13.16 -2.49 2.75
CA ARG A 83 14.41 -2.62 1.97
C ARG A 83 14.79 -1.37 1.18
N LEU A 84 13.90 -0.37 1.09
CA LEU A 84 14.15 0.85 0.32
C LEU A 84 14.95 1.90 1.09
N GLY A 85 15.00 1.81 2.42
CA GLY A 85 15.65 2.81 3.27
C GLY A 85 16.53 2.18 4.35
N THR A 86 17.57 2.89 4.73
CA THR A 86 18.48 2.48 5.79
C THR A 86 17.88 2.77 7.16
N GLY A 87 17.90 1.78 8.06
CA GLY A 87 17.36 1.93 9.42
C GLY A 87 15.84 1.82 9.52
N TRP A 88 15.16 1.45 8.44
CA TRP A 88 13.72 1.20 8.45
C TRP A 88 13.42 -0.21 8.99
N ALA A 89 12.38 -0.33 9.82
CA ALA A 89 11.92 -1.59 10.39
C ALA A 89 10.46 -1.88 10.03
N GLY A 90 10.11 -3.16 9.99
CA GLY A 90 8.78 -3.61 9.61
C GLY A 90 7.99 -4.17 10.79
N ILE A 91 6.69 -3.84 10.85
CA ILE A 91 5.76 -4.46 11.78
C ILE A 91 4.42 -4.71 11.08
N CYS A 92 3.84 -5.90 11.29
CA CYS A 92 2.55 -6.26 10.71
C CYS A 92 1.48 -6.31 11.80
N ARG A 93 0.31 -5.74 11.49
CA ARG A 93 -0.92 -5.75 12.29
C ARG A 93 -0.74 -5.26 13.73
N ALA A 94 0.10 -4.25 13.95
CA ALA A 94 0.26 -3.59 15.24
C ALA A 94 0.90 -2.21 15.08
N TRP A 95 0.56 -1.28 15.97
CA TRP A 95 1.30 -0.04 16.16
C TRP A 95 2.56 -0.30 16.99
N PRO A 96 3.75 0.13 16.54
CA PRO A 96 4.97 0.02 17.34
C PRO A 96 4.94 1.03 18.49
N ALA A 97 5.33 0.59 19.68
CA ALA A 97 5.47 1.44 20.86
C ALA A 97 6.81 1.19 21.55
N TYR A 98 7.58 2.24 21.81
CA TYR A 98 8.77 2.12 22.65
C TYR A 98 8.39 2.05 24.13
N PRO A 99 9.08 1.22 24.95
CA PRO A 99 8.76 1.09 26.38
C PRO A 99 8.89 2.38 27.19
N ASP A 100 9.74 3.30 26.75
CA ASP A 100 9.96 4.62 27.35
C ASP A 100 8.94 5.68 26.91
N GLY A 101 7.98 5.31 26.04
CA GLY A 101 6.98 6.22 25.50
C GLY A 101 7.49 7.19 24.44
N ALA A 102 8.72 7.02 23.94
CA ALA A 102 9.26 7.85 22.88
C ALA A 102 8.38 7.80 21.62
N LEU A 103 8.35 8.92 20.88
CA LEU A 103 7.62 9.00 19.62
C LEU A 103 8.21 8.05 18.58
N VAL A 104 7.33 7.41 17.82
CA VAL A 104 7.67 6.46 16.75
C VAL A 104 7.26 7.04 15.41
N ASP A 105 8.22 7.18 14.50
CA ASP A 105 7.99 7.58 13.12
C ASP A 105 7.40 6.41 12.33
N VAL A 106 6.22 6.60 11.73
CA VAL A 106 5.45 5.52 11.11
C VAL A 106 4.98 5.90 9.70
N VAL A 107 5.04 4.94 8.79
CA VAL A 107 4.24 4.92 7.57
C VAL A 107 3.34 3.69 7.56
N LEU A 108 2.07 3.86 7.20
CA LEU A 108 1.16 2.73 7.00
C LEU A 108 1.38 2.11 5.62
N ALA A 109 1.26 0.80 5.50
CA ALA A 109 1.31 0.07 4.24
C ALA A 109 0.05 -0.78 4.06
N ALA A 110 -0.55 -0.71 2.88
CA ALA A 110 -1.71 -1.51 2.50
C ALA A 110 -1.70 -1.82 0.99
N ARG A 111 -2.35 -2.91 0.61
CA ARG A 111 -2.69 -3.19 -0.79
C ARG A 111 -4.07 -2.66 -1.13
N THR A 112 -4.28 -2.40 -2.41
CA THR A 112 -5.49 -1.77 -2.94
C THR A 112 -6.67 -2.72 -3.15
N HIS A 113 -6.63 -3.94 -2.62
CA HIS A 113 -7.81 -4.81 -2.51
C HIS A 113 -8.74 -4.36 -1.37
N TYR A 114 -10.02 -4.74 -1.43
CA TYR A 114 -11.06 -4.28 -0.48
C TYR A 114 -10.67 -4.43 1.00
N ALA A 115 -10.28 -5.64 1.43
CA ALA A 115 -9.89 -5.88 2.82
C ALA A 115 -8.68 -5.03 3.28
N GLY A 116 -7.74 -4.75 2.37
CA GLY A 116 -6.55 -3.96 2.66
C GLY A 116 -6.90 -2.48 2.83
N LEU A 117 -7.75 -1.95 1.95
CA LEU A 117 -8.28 -0.60 2.06
C LEU A 117 -9.15 -0.41 3.30
N ARG A 118 -9.96 -1.40 3.69
CA ARG A 118 -10.73 -1.35 4.94
C ARG A 118 -9.84 -1.33 6.18
N ALA A 119 -8.82 -2.18 6.22
CA ALA A 119 -7.83 -2.16 7.29
C ALA A 119 -7.06 -0.83 7.36
N ALA A 120 -6.70 -0.25 6.21
CA ALA A 120 -6.08 1.07 6.13
C ALA A 120 -7.01 2.18 6.64
N GLN A 121 -8.30 2.13 6.28
CA GLN A 121 -9.30 3.07 6.80
C GLN A 121 -9.42 3.01 8.32
N ASN A 122 -9.43 1.80 8.89
CA ASN A 122 -9.51 1.61 10.34
C ASN A 122 -8.25 2.14 11.05
N ALA A 123 -7.06 1.83 10.53
CA ALA A 123 -5.81 2.36 11.07
C ALA A 123 -5.73 3.89 10.98
N ALA A 124 -6.12 4.48 9.84
CA ALA A 124 -6.16 5.92 9.65
C ALA A 124 -7.14 6.59 10.63
N ARG A 125 -8.33 6.03 10.83
CA ARG A 125 -9.30 6.51 11.84
C ARG A 125 -8.76 6.40 13.27
N GLN A 126 -8.10 5.30 13.61
CA GLN A 126 -7.51 5.10 14.93
C GLN A 126 -6.46 6.17 15.23
N TRP A 127 -5.57 6.45 14.27
CA TRP A 127 -4.59 7.53 14.38
C TRP A 127 -5.26 8.90 14.44
N ALA A 128 -6.20 9.18 13.54
CA ALA A 128 -6.88 10.47 13.47
C ALA A 128 -7.72 10.74 14.74
N ALA A 129 -8.25 9.71 15.40
CA ALA A 129 -8.94 9.83 16.70
C ALA A 129 -8.00 9.98 17.90
N GLY A 130 -6.68 10.08 17.68
CA GLY A 130 -5.69 10.29 18.75
C GLY A 130 -5.44 9.06 19.63
N GLN A 131 -5.84 7.86 19.20
CA GLN A 131 -5.70 6.63 20.01
C GLN A 131 -4.26 6.09 20.09
N VAL A 132 -3.36 6.64 19.27
CA VAL A 132 -1.94 6.28 19.23
C VAL A 132 -1.08 7.53 19.37
N PRO A 133 -1.10 8.19 20.54
CA PRO A 133 -0.43 9.49 20.73
C PRO A 133 1.11 9.41 20.62
N HIS A 134 1.67 8.21 20.77
CA HIS A 134 3.10 7.95 20.59
C HIS A 134 3.52 7.79 19.12
N VAL A 135 2.60 7.88 18.17
CA VAL A 135 2.88 7.69 16.73
C VAL A 135 2.91 9.01 15.98
N ARG A 136 4.05 9.30 15.35
CA ARG A 136 4.16 10.32 14.30
C ARG A 136 3.91 9.66 12.95
N LEU A 137 2.70 9.81 12.42
CA LEU A 137 2.33 9.26 11.12
C LEU A 137 2.81 10.18 9.99
N HIS A 138 3.55 9.63 9.03
CA HIS A 138 4.02 10.34 7.83
C HIS A 138 3.10 10.16 6.62
N GLY A 139 2.33 9.07 6.59
CA GLY A 139 1.32 8.83 5.55
C GLY A 139 0.99 7.36 5.34
N LEU A 140 0.41 7.07 4.18
CA LEU A 140 -0.04 5.76 3.75
C LEU A 140 0.55 5.38 2.38
N VAL A 141 1.14 4.20 2.29
CA VAL A 141 1.56 3.57 1.04
C VAL A 141 0.48 2.61 0.58
N LEU A 142 -0.04 2.84 -0.62
CA LEU A 142 -1.01 1.99 -1.30
C LEU A 142 -0.34 1.25 -2.46
N THR A 143 -0.15 -0.06 -2.30
CA THR A 143 0.45 -0.91 -3.35
C THR A 143 -0.63 -1.58 -4.19
N ALA A 144 -0.50 -1.57 -5.51
CA ALA A 144 -1.38 -2.29 -6.40
C ALA A 144 -1.49 -3.79 -6.01
N ASP A 145 -2.71 -4.31 -5.89
CA ASP A 145 -2.96 -5.72 -5.61
C ASP A 145 -2.90 -6.59 -6.87
N ALA A 146 -3.19 -5.99 -8.03
CA ALA A 146 -3.14 -6.61 -9.35
C ALA A 146 -2.67 -5.59 -10.42
N PRO A 147 -2.20 -6.05 -11.59
CA PRO A 147 -1.93 -5.16 -12.72
C PRO A 147 -3.23 -4.50 -13.24
N GLY A 148 -3.06 -3.33 -13.85
CA GLY A 148 -4.15 -2.60 -14.50
C GLY A 148 -4.77 -1.52 -13.62
N LYS A 149 -5.95 -1.05 -14.04
CA LYS A 149 -6.65 0.07 -13.40
C LYS A 149 -7.38 -0.41 -12.15
N LEU A 150 -7.26 0.35 -11.07
CA LEU A 150 -8.02 0.13 -9.84
C LEU A 150 -9.54 0.31 -10.11
N PRO A 151 -10.41 -0.66 -9.78
CA PRO A 151 -11.85 -0.52 -9.93
C PRO A 151 -12.38 0.72 -9.21
N LYS A 152 -13.34 1.42 -9.83
CA LYS A 152 -13.89 2.70 -9.34
C LYS A 152 -14.26 2.68 -7.84
N PRO A 153 -14.97 1.67 -7.30
CA PRO A 153 -15.31 1.65 -5.87
C PRO A 153 -14.09 1.61 -4.95
N LEU A 154 -13.03 0.91 -5.35
CA LEU A 154 -11.78 0.83 -4.59
C LEU A 154 -10.97 2.13 -4.72
N ALA A 155 -10.97 2.76 -5.89
CA ALA A 155 -10.34 4.06 -6.10
C ALA A 155 -11.01 5.16 -5.26
N GLU A 156 -12.34 5.19 -5.20
CA GLU A 156 -13.09 6.12 -4.34
C GLU A 156 -12.81 5.88 -2.85
N LEU A 157 -12.72 4.62 -2.43
CA LEU A 157 -12.35 4.29 -1.04
C LEU A 157 -10.93 4.74 -0.72
N ALA A 158 -9.96 4.46 -1.60
CA ALA A 158 -8.58 4.92 -1.46
C ALA A 158 -8.49 6.45 -1.37
N HIS A 159 -9.24 7.16 -2.22
CA HIS A 159 -9.31 8.63 -2.20
C HIS A 159 -9.86 9.15 -0.86
N ARG A 160 -10.95 8.56 -0.34
CA ARG A 160 -11.50 8.95 0.98
C ARG A 160 -10.52 8.71 2.11
N ILE A 161 -9.80 7.59 2.11
CA ILE A 161 -8.77 7.30 3.11
C ILE A 161 -7.63 8.33 3.03
N GLY A 162 -7.22 8.71 1.81
CA GLY A 162 -6.17 9.69 1.59
C GLY A 162 -6.44 11.07 2.21
N GLY A 163 -7.71 11.47 2.31
CA GLY A 163 -8.10 12.70 2.99
C GLY A 163 -7.91 12.65 4.52
N GLY A 164 -7.78 11.46 5.11
CA GLY A 164 -7.64 11.25 6.56
C GLY A 164 -6.21 10.99 7.05
N VAL A 165 -5.22 11.03 6.15
CA VAL A 165 -3.79 10.83 6.47
C VAL A 165 -2.95 11.99 5.92
N PRO A 166 -1.74 12.22 6.42
CA PRO A 166 -0.93 13.36 5.97
C PRO A 166 -0.52 13.30 4.51
N ARG A 167 -0.28 12.09 3.99
CA ARG A 167 0.21 11.87 2.63
C ARG A 167 -0.17 10.48 2.15
N VAL A 168 -0.31 10.32 0.83
CA VAL A 168 -0.48 9.02 0.18
C VAL A 168 0.55 8.82 -0.92
N TRP A 169 1.26 7.70 -0.88
CA TRP A 169 2.09 7.22 -1.97
C TRP A 169 1.41 6.02 -2.63
N VAL A 170 1.36 6.00 -3.96
CA VAL A 170 0.74 4.91 -4.72
C VAL A 170 1.83 4.14 -5.45
N MET A 171 2.06 2.91 -5.04
CA MET A 171 3.01 2.01 -5.70
C MET A 171 2.28 1.22 -6.78
N PRO A 172 2.75 1.27 -8.04
CA PRO A 172 2.15 0.52 -9.12
C PRO A 172 2.39 -0.98 -8.94
N TRP A 173 1.72 -1.76 -9.79
CA TRP A 173 1.99 -3.18 -9.92
C TRP A 173 3.41 -3.38 -10.45
N ASP A 174 4.20 -4.23 -9.79
CA ASP A 174 5.58 -4.52 -10.16
C ASP A 174 5.86 -6.02 -10.05
N GLU A 175 6.17 -6.65 -11.19
CA GLU A 175 6.44 -8.09 -11.26
C GLU A 175 7.67 -8.52 -10.45
N ASN A 176 8.68 -7.66 -10.28
CA ASN A 176 9.87 -8.01 -9.50
C ASN A 176 9.50 -8.30 -8.05
N THR A 177 8.49 -7.60 -7.50
CA THR A 177 8.06 -7.79 -6.11
C THR A 177 7.43 -9.16 -5.85
N ARG A 178 7.05 -9.91 -6.90
CA ARG A 178 6.61 -11.31 -6.77
C ARG A 178 7.75 -12.28 -6.49
N ARG A 179 8.99 -11.91 -6.84
CA ARG A 179 10.16 -12.79 -6.73
C ARG A 179 10.95 -12.39 -5.50
N LYS A 180 11.17 -13.36 -4.61
CA LYS A 180 11.97 -13.14 -3.39
C LYS A 180 13.37 -12.64 -3.77
N GLY A 181 13.78 -11.54 -3.15
CA GLY A 181 15.12 -10.97 -3.33
C GLY A 181 15.27 -10.02 -4.51
N GLN A 182 14.23 -9.80 -5.33
CA GLN A 182 14.28 -8.78 -6.38
C GLN A 182 13.79 -7.43 -5.85
N ALA A 183 14.53 -6.38 -6.18
CA ALA A 183 14.12 -5.02 -5.92
C ALA A 183 13.02 -4.58 -6.90
N PRO A 184 12.07 -3.73 -6.47
CA PRO A 184 11.11 -3.13 -7.40
C PRO A 184 11.84 -2.35 -8.50
N ALA A 185 11.35 -2.46 -9.73
CA ALA A 185 11.85 -1.71 -10.88
C ALA A 185 11.09 -0.39 -11.10
N ALA A 186 9.85 -0.27 -10.61
CA ALA A 186 9.05 0.92 -10.82
C ALA A 186 9.63 2.13 -10.07
N ALA A 187 9.83 3.25 -10.78
CA ALA A 187 10.43 4.49 -10.25
C ALA A 187 9.71 5.03 -9.00
N ALA A 188 8.39 4.82 -8.90
CA ALA A 188 7.57 5.23 -7.76
C ALA A 188 8.12 4.74 -6.41
N TYR A 189 8.77 3.58 -6.35
CA TYR A 189 9.38 3.08 -5.11
C TYR A 189 10.62 3.89 -4.71
N ALA A 190 11.45 4.29 -5.67
CA ALA A 190 12.61 5.14 -5.43
C ALA A 190 12.18 6.57 -5.06
N GLU A 191 11.17 7.11 -5.74
CA GLU A 191 10.58 8.42 -5.43
C GLU A 191 9.99 8.45 -4.02
N PHE A 192 9.24 7.41 -3.63
CA PHE A 192 8.74 7.24 -2.26
C PHE A 192 9.88 7.26 -1.24
N ALA A 193 10.96 6.52 -1.49
CA ALA A 193 12.09 6.46 -0.56
C ALA A 193 12.78 7.81 -0.42
N ALA A 194 13.02 8.52 -1.52
CA ALA A 194 13.65 9.84 -1.52
C ALA A 194 12.80 10.89 -0.79
N ASP A 195 11.50 10.92 -1.06
CA ASP A 195 10.56 11.84 -0.40
C ASP A 195 10.45 11.54 1.10
N LEU A 196 10.38 10.26 1.49
CA LEU A 196 10.29 9.90 2.90
C LEU A 196 11.58 10.21 3.67
N ASN A 197 12.75 9.99 3.08
CA ASN A 197 14.01 10.42 3.69
C ASN A 197 14.06 11.94 3.88
N THR A 198 13.60 12.71 2.88
CA THR A 198 13.48 14.17 3.00
C THR A 198 12.58 14.57 4.18
N ILE A 199 11.46 13.87 4.38
CA ILE A 199 10.54 14.12 5.51
C ILE A 199 11.20 13.78 6.85
N LEU A 200 11.91 12.65 6.92
CA LEU A 200 12.57 12.19 8.15
C LEU A 200 13.74 13.10 8.54
N GLU A 201 14.49 13.63 7.57
CA GLU A 201 15.58 14.58 7.77
C GLU A 201 15.08 16.00 8.05
N GLY A 202 13.95 16.39 7.45
CA GLY A 202 13.33 17.72 7.56
C GLY A 202 12.32 17.86 8.70
N GLY A 203 12.10 16.82 9.52
CA GLY A 203 11.28 16.91 10.72
C GLY A 203 11.80 18.03 11.64
N PRO A 204 10.93 18.71 12.42
CA PRO A 204 11.32 19.91 13.16
C PRO A 204 12.58 19.63 13.99
N GLN A 205 13.66 20.36 13.68
CA GLN A 205 14.80 20.44 14.59
C GLN A 205 14.25 20.95 15.92
N ARG A 206 14.51 20.16 16.96
CA ARG A 206 14.08 20.44 18.34
C ARG A 206 14.50 21.83 18.80
#